data_AF-A0A7S0BWA5-F1
#
_entry.id   AF-A0A7S0BWA5-F1
#
_cell.length_a   1.000
_cell.length_b   1.000
_cell.length_c   1.000
_cell.angle_alpha   90.00
_cell.angle_beta   90.00
_cell.angle_gamma   90.00
#
_symmetry.space_group_name_H-M   'P 1'
#
loop_
_entity.id
_entity.type
_entity.pdbx_description
1 polymer ?
#
loop_
_entity_poly.entity_id
_entity_poly.type
_entity_poly.pdbx_seq_one_letter_code
_entity_poly.pdbx_strand_id
1 'polypeptide(L)'
;FGFGQKDSDGGSNESSSAKQKAAQVKAKQVAQELKQAKPGMTISLFGLGQKASDSDTSSAPSSATKKKAGKVLSTAPRGIPTISSWKENRDGSVSGFIFGSPNFEEGESVTTSPLVIDAADGVVVQTGSGSKYFLEPKGNAQAKKAAEAEEKRLAAIEAKEEAAERSAELARQRKEEAEEKRQAAAEAAQFKKEQQEAKRAEAAEAAQLKKEEQEAKRAEAAAAAQLKKEEAAQAKATKAKASKAEQTVKKAKPGASISLFGFGQKDSDGGSNESSSAKQKAAQVKAKQVAQELKQAKPGMTISLFGLGQKASDSDTSSAPSSATKKKAGKVLSTAPRGIPT
;
A
#
# COMPACT_ATOMS: atom_id res chain seq x y z
N PHE A 1 -18.70 -38.86 46.87
CA PHE A 1 -17.53 -38.72 47.77
C PHE A 1 -16.29 -39.05 46.93
N GLY A 2 -15.31 -38.20 46.64
CA GLY A 2 -15.04 -36.77 46.89
C GLY A 2 -14.69 -36.05 45.56
N PHE A 3 -14.73 -34.73 45.40
CA PHE A 3 -14.12 -33.59 46.10
C PHE A 3 -12.61 -33.40 45.88
N GLY A 4 -12.25 -32.27 45.25
CA GLY A 4 -10.89 -31.69 45.10
C GLY A 4 -10.32 -31.85 43.68
N GLN A 5 -9.68 -30.88 43.01
CA GLN A 5 -9.10 -29.57 43.36
C GLN A 5 -8.68 -28.94 41.99
N LYS A 6 -9.11 -27.74 41.58
CA LYS A 6 -8.61 -26.38 41.88
C LYS A 6 -7.31 -25.97 41.15
N ASP A 7 -7.41 -24.86 40.41
CA ASP A 7 -6.37 -23.85 40.05
C ASP A 7 -5.23 -24.35 39.12
N SER A 8 -4.62 -23.63 38.18
CA SER A 8 -4.52 -22.21 37.81
C SER A 8 -3.60 -22.14 36.58
N ASP A 9 -3.98 -21.46 35.49
CA ASP A 9 -3.02 -20.99 34.47
C ASP A 9 -3.50 -19.67 33.87
N GLY A 10 -3.50 -18.64 34.72
CA GLY A 10 -3.57 -17.24 34.32
C GLY A 10 -2.14 -16.69 34.19
N GLY A 11 -1.46 -17.04 33.11
CA GLY A 11 -0.05 -16.70 32.88
C GLY A 11 0.17 -15.78 31.69
N SER A 12 0.42 -14.50 31.97
CA SER A 12 1.26 -13.56 31.21
C SER A 12 0.90 -13.23 29.75
N ASN A 13 0.16 -12.13 29.55
CA ASN A 13 0.19 -11.40 28.26
C ASN A 13 0.36 -9.86 28.41
N GLU A 14 0.77 -9.38 29.59
CA GLU A 14 0.90 -7.94 29.87
C GLU A 14 2.33 -7.38 29.71
N SER A 15 3.37 -8.22 29.54
CA SER A 15 4.76 -7.74 29.51
C SER A 15 5.26 -7.24 28.14
N SER A 16 4.50 -7.43 27.05
CA SER A 16 4.92 -7.00 25.70
C SER A 16 4.57 -5.53 25.40
N SER A 17 3.50 -4.99 26.00
CA SER A 17 3.03 -3.63 25.71
C SER A 17 3.86 -2.54 26.42
N ALA A 18 4.40 -2.83 27.61
CA ALA A 18 5.25 -1.90 28.36
C ALA A 18 6.62 -1.70 27.68
N LYS A 19 7.20 -2.77 27.11
CA LYS A 19 8.50 -2.70 26.41
C LYS A 19 8.41 -1.94 25.09
N GLN A 20 7.28 -2.06 24.37
CA GLN A 20 7.04 -1.30 23.14
C GLN A 20 6.82 0.20 23.41
N LYS A 21 6.13 0.57 24.50
CA LYS A 21 5.95 1.98 24.88
C LYS A 21 7.28 2.66 25.26
N ALA A 22 8.18 1.95 25.94
CA ALA A 22 9.50 2.49 26.29
C ALA A 22 10.40 2.74 25.05
N ALA A 23 10.34 1.88 24.04
CA ALA A 23 11.10 2.07 22.80
C ALA A 23 10.56 3.25 21.97
N GLN A 24 9.24 3.48 21.97
CA GLN A 24 8.63 4.56 21.20
C GLN A 24 8.87 5.94 21.82
N VAL A 25 9.02 6.04 23.15
CA VAL A 25 9.39 7.29 23.84
C VAL A 25 10.84 7.68 23.53
N LYS A 26 11.77 6.72 23.51
CA LYS A 26 13.18 7.01 23.15
C LYS A 26 13.34 7.45 21.69
N ALA A 27 12.60 6.87 20.75
CA ALA A 27 12.65 7.28 19.34
C ALA A 27 12.13 8.71 19.12
N LYS A 28 11.11 9.14 19.87
CA LYS A 28 10.57 10.52 19.78
C LYS A 28 11.50 11.57 20.38
N GLN A 29 12.27 11.22 21.42
CA GLN A 29 13.26 12.12 22.01
C GLN A 29 14.44 12.39 21.07
N VAL A 30 14.97 11.36 20.39
CA VAL A 30 16.06 11.52 19.40
C VAL A 30 15.60 12.36 18.19
N ALA A 31 14.34 12.23 17.77
CA ALA A 31 13.79 13.03 16.67
C ALA A 31 13.54 14.50 17.04
N GLN A 32 13.34 14.82 18.32
CA GLN A 32 13.26 16.21 18.79
C GLN A 32 14.65 16.85 18.91
N GLU A 33 15.66 16.08 19.29
CA GLU A 33 17.04 16.55 19.43
C GLU A 33 17.67 16.89 18.06
N LEU A 34 17.33 16.12 17.01
CA LEU A 34 17.75 16.42 15.63
C LEU A 34 17.12 17.68 15.03
N LYS A 35 16.02 18.20 15.59
CA LYS A 35 15.38 19.44 15.12
C LYS A 35 15.99 20.71 15.71
N GLN A 36 16.83 20.60 16.74
CA GLN A 36 17.54 21.73 17.35
C GLN A 36 18.96 21.91 16.81
N ALA A 37 19.47 20.98 16.00
CA ALA A 37 20.73 21.16 15.29
C ALA A 37 20.53 22.13 14.12
N LYS A 38 21.22 23.28 14.14
CA LYS A 38 21.29 24.22 13.02
C LYS A 38 21.74 23.48 11.75
N PRO A 39 20.95 23.47 10.67
CA PRO A 39 21.41 22.92 9.40
C PRO A 39 22.46 23.87 8.82
N GLY A 40 23.73 23.44 8.74
CA GLY A 40 24.75 24.27 8.08
C GLY A 40 26.21 24.14 8.53
N MET A 41 26.60 23.12 9.30
CA MET A 41 28.02 22.77 9.40
C MET A 41 28.31 21.59 8.49
N THR A 42 28.73 21.91 7.27
CA THR A 42 29.44 20.98 6.38
C THR A 42 30.68 20.48 7.09
N ILE A 43 30.59 19.27 7.65
CA ILE A 43 31.76 18.53 8.14
C ILE A 43 32.50 18.07 6.88
N SER A 44 33.51 18.84 6.48
CA SER A 44 34.47 18.47 5.44
C SER A 44 35.27 17.26 5.92
N LEU A 45 34.77 16.06 5.63
CA LEU A 45 35.41 14.78 5.94
C LEU A 45 36.46 14.38 4.88
N PHE A 46 37.13 15.35 4.25
CA PHE A 46 38.12 15.11 3.18
C PHE A 46 39.15 16.25 3.05
N GLY A 47 39.63 16.79 4.17
CA GLY A 47 40.55 17.95 4.17
C GLY A 47 41.80 17.78 5.04
N LEU A 48 42.18 16.56 5.43
CA LEU A 48 43.37 16.31 6.24
C LEU A 48 44.53 15.87 5.34
N GLY A 49 45.25 16.86 4.80
CA GLY A 49 46.60 16.64 4.28
C GLY A 49 46.84 17.14 2.86
N GLN A 50 46.96 18.45 2.67
CA GLN A 50 47.94 18.94 1.70
C GLN A 50 48.49 20.32 2.10
N LYS A 51 49.71 20.19 2.64
CA LYS A 51 50.77 21.16 2.87
C LYS A 51 50.80 22.26 1.80
N ALA A 52 50.66 23.50 2.26
CA ALA A 52 51.07 24.69 1.53
C ALA A 52 52.57 24.60 1.19
N SER A 53 52.89 24.86 -0.08
CA SER A 53 54.22 25.24 -0.52
C SER A 53 54.06 26.43 -1.46
N ASP A 54 54.30 27.60 -0.89
CA ASP A 54 54.73 28.80 -1.61
C ASP A 54 56.01 28.49 -2.39
N SER A 55 56.03 28.84 -3.68
CA SER A 55 57.26 29.25 -4.36
C SER A 55 56.93 30.00 -5.65
N ASP A 56 56.90 31.33 -5.51
CA ASP A 56 57.16 32.29 -6.57
C ASP A 56 58.55 32.07 -7.19
N THR A 57 58.64 31.98 -8.53
CA THR A 57 59.81 32.39 -9.33
C THR A 57 59.34 32.48 -10.80
N SER A 58 58.96 33.64 -11.32
CA SER A 58 59.85 34.68 -11.87
C SER A 58 60.97 34.12 -12.77
N SER A 59 60.76 34.11 -14.09
CA SER A 59 61.69 34.73 -15.06
C SER A 59 61.17 34.61 -16.50
N ALA A 60 60.94 35.76 -17.13
CA ALA A 60 61.08 35.98 -18.57
C ALA A 60 62.22 37.00 -18.77
N PRO A 61 62.63 37.39 -19.99
CA PRO A 61 62.94 36.62 -21.20
C PRO A 61 64.41 36.89 -21.65
N SER A 62 65.08 35.94 -22.29
CA SER A 62 66.40 36.18 -22.92
C SER A 62 66.30 36.20 -24.44
N SER A 63 66.50 37.38 -25.01
CA SER A 63 66.56 37.71 -26.42
C SER A 63 67.95 37.48 -27.03
N ALA A 64 68.06 36.54 -27.97
CA ALA A 64 69.09 36.43 -29.02
C ALA A 64 68.67 35.22 -29.87
N THR A 65 68.56 35.16 -31.21
CA THR A 65 69.23 35.83 -32.31
C THR A 65 68.30 35.67 -33.53
N LYS A 66 67.98 36.75 -34.27
CA LYS A 66 67.24 36.66 -35.54
C LYS A 66 68.11 36.00 -36.61
N LYS A 67 68.03 34.67 -36.73
CA LYS A 67 68.27 33.98 -38.00
C LYS A 67 66.94 33.87 -38.75
N LYS A 68 67.00 34.02 -40.08
CA LYS A 68 65.87 34.17 -40.99
C LYS A 68 64.84 33.04 -40.81
N ALA A 69 63.77 33.30 -40.09
CA ALA A 69 62.63 32.39 -39.99
C ALA A 69 61.96 32.30 -41.37
N GLY A 70 61.93 31.09 -41.92
CA GLY A 70 61.12 30.78 -43.10
C GLY A 70 59.65 31.09 -42.83
N LYS A 71 58.91 31.42 -43.89
CA LYS A 71 57.46 31.66 -43.81
C LYS A 71 56.78 30.41 -43.21
N VAL A 72 56.14 30.58 -42.05
CA VAL A 72 55.34 29.52 -41.39
C VAL A 72 54.11 29.24 -42.26
N LEU A 73 53.98 28.00 -42.72
CA LEU A 73 52.84 27.52 -43.49
C LEU A 73 51.97 26.66 -42.55
N SER A 74 50.65 26.86 -42.59
CA SER A 74 49.69 26.04 -41.83
C SER A 74 49.46 24.67 -42.47
N THR A 75 49.87 24.50 -43.73
CA THR A 75 49.60 23.32 -44.56
C THR A 75 50.88 22.89 -45.26
N ALA A 76 51.15 21.59 -45.25
CA ALA A 76 52.31 21.01 -45.92
C ALA A 76 52.29 21.29 -47.44
N PRO A 77 53.39 21.76 -48.03
CA PRO A 77 53.54 21.82 -49.48
C PRO A 77 53.38 20.44 -50.12
N ARG A 78 52.74 20.36 -51.30
CA ARG A 78 52.48 19.07 -51.97
C ARG A 78 53.80 18.38 -52.34
N GLY A 79 53.88 17.07 -52.09
CA GLY A 79 55.04 16.24 -52.44
C GLY A 79 56.20 16.27 -51.46
N ILE A 80 56.09 17.02 -50.34
CA ILE A 80 57.08 17.00 -49.26
C ILE A 80 56.51 16.18 -48.09
N PRO A 81 57.22 15.15 -47.60
CA PRO A 81 56.78 14.39 -46.43
C PRO A 81 56.59 15.27 -45.20
N THR A 82 55.54 15.00 -44.45
CA THR A 82 55.20 15.72 -43.20
C THR A 82 55.57 14.88 -42.00
N ILE A 83 56.20 15.50 -40.99
CA ILE A 83 56.47 14.86 -39.71
C ILE A 83 55.53 15.49 -38.67
N SER A 84 54.64 14.68 -38.11
CA SER A 84 53.74 15.08 -37.02
C SER A 84 54.29 14.65 -35.66
N SER A 85 53.78 15.30 -34.61
CA SER A 85 54.18 15.05 -33.21
C SER A 85 55.69 15.01 -32.99
N TRP A 86 56.41 15.88 -33.71
CA TRP A 86 57.85 15.83 -33.80
C TRP A 86 58.54 16.38 -32.54
N LYS A 87 59.74 15.90 -32.24
CA LYS A 87 60.60 16.40 -31.16
C LYS A 87 62.03 16.48 -31.65
N GLU A 88 62.68 17.60 -31.34
CA GLU A 88 64.11 17.77 -31.56
C GLU A 88 64.90 17.08 -30.44
N ASN A 89 65.87 16.27 -30.84
CA ASN A 89 66.78 15.56 -29.95
C ASN A 89 68.02 16.41 -29.67
N ARG A 90 68.79 16.02 -28.64
CA ARG A 90 69.99 16.77 -28.22
C ARG A 90 71.08 16.83 -29.30
N ASP A 91 71.07 15.89 -30.23
CA ASP A 91 71.98 15.83 -31.38
C ASP A 91 71.50 16.67 -32.58
N GLY A 92 70.38 17.38 -32.47
CA GLY A 92 69.76 18.17 -33.54
C GLY A 92 68.96 17.34 -34.55
N SER A 93 68.82 16.03 -34.34
CA SER A 93 67.89 15.19 -35.10
C SER A 93 66.44 15.47 -34.71
N VAL A 94 65.49 15.13 -35.58
CA VAL A 94 64.06 15.22 -35.28
C VAL A 94 63.43 13.84 -35.37
N SER A 95 62.80 13.40 -34.28
CA SER A 95 61.98 12.18 -34.24
C SER A 95 60.49 12.54 -34.32
N GLY A 96 59.68 11.74 -35.01
CA GLY A 96 58.23 11.94 -35.10
C GLY A 96 57.56 10.89 -35.97
N PHE A 97 56.30 11.13 -36.35
CA PHE A 97 55.55 10.24 -37.25
C PHE A 97 55.50 10.83 -38.66
N ILE A 98 55.91 10.06 -39.67
CA ILE A 98 55.96 10.54 -41.06
C ILE A 98 54.66 10.26 -41.81
N PHE A 99 54.27 11.19 -42.67
CA PHE A 99 53.10 11.09 -43.55
C PHE A 99 53.43 11.61 -44.95
N GLY A 100 52.81 11.04 -45.99
CA GLY A 100 52.95 11.48 -47.37
C GLY A 100 54.31 11.18 -48.01
N SER A 101 55.05 10.19 -47.51
CA SER A 101 56.29 9.70 -48.13
C SER A 101 56.03 8.39 -48.87
N PRO A 102 56.52 8.21 -50.11
CA PRO A 102 56.38 6.94 -50.82
C PRO A 102 57.27 5.81 -50.26
N ASN A 103 58.27 6.16 -49.46
CA ASN A 103 59.27 5.22 -48.95
C ASN A 103 58.96 4.70 -47.53
N PHE A 104 57.95 5.26 -46.87
CA PHE A 104 57.59 4.95 -45.48
C PHE A 104 56.09 4.76 -45.38
N GLU A 105 55.65 3.94 -44.43
CA GLU A 105 54.22 3.79 -44.18
C GLU A 105 53.65 5.03 -43.47
N GLU A 106 52.37 5.33 -43.73
CA GLU A 106 51.69 6.47 -43.09
C GLU A 106 51.61 6.25 -41.57
N GLY A 107 52.19 7.18 -40.80
CA GLY A 107 52.25 7.08 -39.34
C GLY A 107 53.43 6.27 -38.80
N GLU A 108 54.42 5.92 -39.62
CA GLU A 108 55.64 5.26 -39.16
C GLU A 108 56.52 6.20 -38.32
N SER A 109 57.12 5.69 -37.23
CA SER A 109 58.03 6.47 -36.40
C SER A 109 59.40 6.57 -37.05
N VAL A 110 59.81 7.80 -37.40
CA VAL A 110 61.09 8.08 -38.04
C VAL A 110 61.94 9.01 -37.19
N THR A 111 63.25 8.84 -37.28
CA THR A 111 64.23 9.80 -36.75
C THR A 111 65.11 10.28 -37.89
N THR A 112 65.13 11.59 -38.12
CA THR A 112 65.88 12.21 -39.21
C THR A 112 67.35 12.46 -38.82
N SER A 113 68.20 12.80 -39.78
CA SER A 113 69.55 13.31 -39.48
C SER A 113 69.49 14.73 -38.90
N PRO A 114 70.59 15.25 -38.30
CA PRO A 114 70.62 16.60 -37.76
C PRO A 114 70.15 17.65 -38.77
N LEU A 115 69.30 18.57 -38.33
CA LEU A 115 68.77 19.61 -39.20
C LEU A 115 69.83 20.67 -39.51
N VAL A 116 69.76 21.22 -40.72
CA VAL A 116 70.60 22.35 -41.16
C VAL A 116 70.12 23.68 -40.54
N ILE A 117 68.83 23.75 -40.19
CA ILE A 117 68.18 24.91 -39.59
C ILE A 117 67.43 24.49 -38.32
N ASP A 118 67.27 25.42 -37.39
CA ASP A 118 66.54 25.20 -36.14
C ASP A 118 65.11 24.70 -36.42
N ALA A 119 64.67 23.69 -35.67
CA ALA A 119 63.36 23.10 -35.86
C ALA A 119 62.25 24.09 -35.45
N ALA A 120 61.36 24.43 -36.40
CA ALA A 120 60.25 25.33 -36.14
C ALA A 120 58.93 24.72 -36.63
N ASP A 121 57.87 24.94 -35.86
CA ASP A 121 56.52 24.50 -36.20
C ASP A 121 56.03 25.14 -37.52
N GLY A 122 55.46 24.34 -38.41
CA GLY A 122 54.90 24.80 -39.68
C GLY A 122 55.94 25.22 -40.73
N VAL A 123 57.19 24.79 -40.59
CA VAL A 123 58.28 25.13 -41.52
C VAL A 123 58.81 23.88 -42.21
N VAL A 124 59.22 24.03 -43.48
CA VAL A 124 59.96 23.00 -44.20
C VAL A 124 61.42 23.05 -43.77
N VAL A 125 61.88 22.00 -43.12
CA VAL A 125 63.26 21.83 -42.67
C VAL A 125 64.03 20.92 -43.62
N GLN A 126 65.34 21.14 -43.72
CA GLN A 126 66.25 20.30 -44.49
C GLN A 126 67.23 19.61 -43.54
N THR A 127 67.37 18.30 -43.68
CA THR A 127 68.32 17.47 -42.93
C THR A 127 69.74 17.62 -43.50
N GLY A 128 70.75 17.26 -42.73
CA GLY A 128 72.15 17.26 -43.17
C GLY A 128 72.44 16.38 -44.39
N SER A 129 71.62 15.35 -44.64
CA SER A 129 71.70 14.51 -45.85
C SER A 129 71.06 15.16 -47.08
N GLY A 130 70.32 16.26 -46.90
CA GLY A 130 69.67 17.01 -47.97
C GLY A 130 68.17 16.75 -48.12
N SER A 131 67.61 15.77 -47.43
CA SER A 131 66.16 15.47 -47.45
C SER A 131 65.35 16.57 -46.76
N LYS A 132 64.19 16.92 -47.32
CA LYS A 132 63.29 17.98 -46.84
C LYS A 132 62.04 17.40 -46.20
N TYR A 133 61.63 17.96 -45.07
CA TYR A 133 60.46 17.54 -44.31
C TYR A 133 59.67 18.76 -43.84
N PHE A 134 58.34 18.67 -43.86
CA PHE A 134 57.47 19.68 -43.25
C PHE A 134 57.18 19.31 -41.80
N LEU A 135 57.46 20.21 -40.86
CA LEU A 135 57.18 19.98 -39.44
C LEU A 135 55.76 20.45 -39.11
N GLU A 136 54.86 19.52 -38.81
CA GLU A 136 53.48 19.89 -38.47
C GLU A 136 53.44 20.68 -37.14
N PRO A 137 52.69 21.79 -37.05
CA PRO A 137 52.58 22.56 -35.82
C PRO A 137 51.92 21.75 -34.70
N LYS A 138 52.63 21.63 -33.56
CA LYS A 138 52.17 20.87 -32.37
C LYS A 138 50.79 21.31 -31.83
N GLY A 139 50.37 22.54 -32.08
CA GLY A 139 49.08 23.09 -31.65
C GLY A 139 47.85 22.51 -32.34
N ASN A 140 47.97 21.94 -33.55
CA ASN A 140 46.82 21.43 -34.31
C ASN A 140 46.24 20.14 -33.69
N ALA A 141 47.11 19.25 -33.20
CA ALA A 141 46.71 18.02 -32.52
C ALA A 141 46.03 18.31 -31.16
N GLN A 142 46.49 19.34 -30.43
CA GLN A 142 45.89 19.75 -29.17
C GLN A 142 44.52 20.43 -29.37
N ALA A 143 44.39 21.27 -30.41
CA ALA A 143 43.11 21.90 -30.76
C ALA A 143 42.03 20.87 -31.13
N LYS A 144 42.38 19.83 -31.92
CA LYS A 144 41.44 18.74 -32.26
C LYS A 144 41.02 17.93 -31.03
N LYS A 145 41.96 17.58 -30.14
CA LYS A 145 41.64 16.87 -28.89
C LYS A 145 40.80 17.71 -27.94
N ALA A 146 41.01 19.03 -27.89
CA ALA A 146 40.19 19.93 -27.08
C ALA A 146 38.75 20.02 -27.61
N ALA A 147 38.57 20.11 -28.94
CA ALA A 147 37.25 20.13 -29.55
C ALA A 147 36.47 18.82 -29.31
N GLU A 148 37.12 17.66 -29.48
CA GLU A 148 36.48 16.36 -29.20
C GLU A 148 36.15 16.19 -27.70
N ALA A 149 37.00 16.72 -26.82
CA ALA A 149 36.73 16.71 -25.38
C ALA A 149 35.55 17.61 -25.01
N GLU A 150 35.40 18.77 -25.65
CA GLU A 150 34.26 19.66 -25.43
C GLU A 150 32.94 19.03 -25.88
N GLU A 151 32.92 18.42 -27.07
CA GLU A 151 31.75 17.70 -27.59
C GLU A 151 31.34 16.56 -26.64
N LYS A 152 32.29 15.75 -26.17
CA LYS A 152 32.02 14.69 -25.18
C LYS A 152 31.50 15.25 -23.86
N ARG A 153 31.93 16.44 -23.43
CA ARG A 153 31.42 17.07 -22.21
C ARG A 153 29.99 17.55 -22.38
N LEU A 154 29.65 18.12 -23.54
CA LEU A 154 28.27 18.53 -23.84
C LEU A 154 27.33 17.31 -23.89
N ALA A 155 27.72 16.25 -24.61
CA ALA A 155 26.96 15.00 -24.66
C ALA A 155 26.81 14.35 -23.26
N ALA A 156 27.83 14.45 -22.40
CA ALA A 156 27.75 13.93 -21.04
C ALA A 156 26.84 14.78 -20.11
N ILE A 157 26.69 16.08 -20.38
CA ILE A 157 25.75 16.94 -19.65
C ILE A 157 24.32 16.59 -20.07
N GLU A 158 24.06 16.49 -21.37
CA GLU A 158 22.75 16.11 -21.91
C GLU A 158 22.32 14.72 -21.43
N ALA A 159 23.22 13.72 -21.49
CA ALA A 159 22.93 12.38 -20.99
C ALA A 159 22.64 12.34 -19.48
N LYS A 160 23.28 13.23 -18.69
CA LYS A 160 23.01 13.36 -17.25
C LYS A 160 21.66 14.01 -16.98
N GLU A 161 21.29 15.01 -17.78
CA GLU A 161 20.00 15.68 -17.68
C GLU A 161 18.85 14.73 -18.02
N GLU A 162 18.95 13.99 -19.15
CA GLU A 162 17.97 12.96 -19.49
C GLU A 162 17.85 11.87 -18.42
N ALA A 163 18.97 11.43 -17.85
CA ALA A 163 18.96 10.44 -16.78
C ALA A 163 18.30 10.99 -15.50
N ALA A 164 18.53 12.26 -15.18
CA ALA A 164 17.90 12.93 -14.05
C ALA A 164 16.39 13.05 -14.26
N GLU A 165 15.94 13.45 -15.45
CA GLU A 165 14.51 13.56 -15.79
C GLU A 165 13.80 12.21 -15.74
N ARG A 166 14.36 11.16 -16.37
CA ARG A 166 13.80 9.79 -16.30
C ARG A 166 13.71 9.30 -14.86
N SER A 167 14.71 9.60 -14.03
CA SER A 167 14.68 9.23 -12.61
C SER A 167 13.60 9.99 -11.82
N ALA A 168 13.37 11.27 -12.15
CA ALA A 168 12.36 12.10 -11.53
C ALA A 168 10.94 11.67 -11.93
N GLU A 169 10.73 11.30 -13.19
CA GLU A 169 9.45 10.77 -13.69
C GLU A 169 9.12 9.43 -13.03
N LEU A 170 10.07 8.50 -12.97
CA LEU A 170 9.88 7.22 -12.29
C LEU A 170 9.60 7.40 -10.78
N ALA A 171 10.19 8.43 -10.15
CA ALA A 171 9.87 8.79 -8.78
C ALA A 171 8.45 9.37 -8.61
N ARG A 172 7.93 10.09 -9.60
CA ARG A 172 6.53 10.57 -9.61
C ARG A 172 5.54 9.43 -9.79
N GLN A 173 5.78 8.54 -10.77
CA GLN A 173 4.94 7.37 -10.99
C GLN A 173 4.85 6.47 -9.75
N ARG A 174 5.98 6.24 -9.05
CA ARG A 174 5.97 5.49 -7.78
C ARG A 174 5.19 6.18 -6.66
N LYS A 175 5.15 7.51 -6.63
CA LYS A 175 4.36 8.26 -5.64
C LYS A 175 2.87 8.16 -5.95
N GLU A 176 2.49 8.30 -7.22
CA GLU A 176 1.11 8.16 -7.69
C GLU A 176 0.58 6.74 -7.43
N GLU A 177 1.34 5.70 -7.79
CA GLU A 177 0.98 4.30 -7.52
C GLU A 177 0.86 4.02 -6.01
N ALA A 178 1.73 4.62 -5.19
CA ALA A 178 1.65 4.47 -3.74
C ALA A 178 0.43 5.18 -3.15
N GLU A 179 0.02 6.33 -3.71
CA GLU A 179 -1.17 7.05 -3.32
C GLU A 179 -2.44 6.31 -3.72
N GLU A 180 -2.52 5.79 -4.96
CA GLU A 180 -3.63 4.97 -5.44
C GLU A 180 -3.80 3.72 -4.57
N LYS A 181 -2.72 3.01 -4.26
CA LYS A 181 -2.76 1.86 -3.33
C LYS A 181 -3.23 2.24 -1.94
N ARG A 182 -2.89 3.44 -1.46
CA ARG A 182 -3.34 3.94 -0.16
C ARG A 182 -4.83 4.27 -0.17
N GLN A 183 -5.33 4.86 -1.26
CA GLN A 183 -6.75 5.15 -1.44
C GLN A 183 -7.57 3.85 -1.55
N ALA A 184 -7.15 2.90 -2.39
CA ALA A 184 -7.78 1.59 -2.52
C ALA A 184 -7.81 0.81 -1.19
N ALA A 185 -6.73 0.88 -0.40
CA ALA A 185 -6.69 0.27 0.93
C ALA A 185 -7.66 0.96 1.92
N ALA A 186 -7.81 2.28 1.83
CA ALA A 186 -8.75 3.03 2.66
C ALA A 186 -10.21 2.71 2.32
N GLU A 187 -10.55 2.66 1.03
CA GLU A 187 -11.89 2.26 0.56
C GLU A 187 -12.22 0.82 0.94
N ALA A 188 -11.28 -0.12 0.75
CA ALA A 188 -11.46 -1.50 1.19
C ALA A 188 -11.65 -1.63 2.71
N ALA A 189 -11.01 -0.76 3.50
CA ALA A 189 -11.22 -0.71 4.95
C ALA A 189 -12.59 -0.14 5.32
N GLN A 190 -13.05 0.90 4.63
CA GLN A 190 -14.39 1.47 4.82
C GLN A 190 -15.48 0.46 4.46
N PHE A 191 -15.38 -0.19 3.31
CA PHE A 191 -16.33 -1.22 2.89
C PHE A 191 -16.41 -2.39 3.89
N LYS A 192 -15.27 -2.84 4.42
CA LYS A 192 -15.25 -3.86 5.48
C LYS A 192 -15.91 -3.39 6.77
N LYS A 193 -15.72 -2.12 7.14
CA LYS A 193 -16.36 -1.53 8.31
C LYS A 193 -17.88 -1.45 8.13
N GLU A 194 -18.36 -1.00 6.98
CA GLU A 194 -19.79 -0.95 6.65
C GLU A 194 -20.43 -2.34 6.65
N GLN A 195 -19.77 -3.35 6.09
CA GLN A 195 -20.26 -4.74 6.17
C GLN A 195 -20.35 -5.26 7.60
N GLN A 196 -19.36 -4.93 8.45
CA GLN A 196 -19.38 -5.34 9.85
C GLN A 196 -20.48 -4.61 10.63
N GLU A 197 -20.72 -3.33 10.33
CA GLU A 197 -21.79 -2.54 10.92
C GLU A 197 -23.17 -3.04 10.50
N ALA A 198 -23.37 -3.34 9.21
CA ALA A 198 -24.59 -3.95 8.69
C ALA A 198 -24.89 -5.30 9.36
N LYS A 199 -23.88 -6.18 9.49
CA LYS A 199 -24.04 -7.46 10.20
C LYS A 199 -24.36 -7.29 11.69
N ARG A 200 -23.81 -6.26 12.33
CA ARG A 200 -24.14 -5.94 13.73
C ARG A 200 -25.55 -5.39 13.88
N ALA A 201 -25.99 -4.55 12.94
CA ALA A 201 -27.36 -4.04 12.91
C ALA A 201 -28.37 -5.17 12.69
N GLU A 202 -28.13 -6.06 11.72
CA GLU A 202 -28.97 -7.24 11.47
C GLU A 202 -29.03 -8.17 12.68
N ALA A 203 -27.88 -8.43 13.33
CA ALA A 203 -27.84 -9.24 14.54
C ALA A 203 -28.59 -8.58 15.72
N ALA A 204 -28.53 -7.24 15.84
CA ALA A 204 -29.25 -6.49 16.86
C ALA A 204 -30.76 -6.51 16.62
N GLU A 205 -31.23 -6.34 15.39
CA GLU A 205 -32.64 -6.44 15.01
C GLU A 205 -33.17 -7.87 15.25
N ALA A 206 -32.42 -8.89 14.84
CA ALA A 206 -32.78 -10.28 15.09
C ALA A 206 -32.85 -10.61 16.61
N ALA A 207 -32.00 -9.98 17.42
CA ALA A 207 -32.06 -10.12 18.88
C ALA A 207 -33.28 -9.43 19.50
N GLN A 208 -33.69 -8.28 18.97
CA GLN A 208 -34.91 -7.57 19.39
C GLN A 208 -36.16 -8.39 19.06
N LEU A 209 -36.28 -8.90 17.83
CA LEU A 209 -37.40 -9.75 17.42
C LEU A 209 -37.51 -11.00 18.29
N LYS A 210 -36.39 -11.66 18.62
CA LYS A 210 -36.37 -12.81 19.54
C LYS A 210 -36.82 -12.42 20.95
N LYS A 211 -36.47 -11.23 21.43
CA LYS A 211 -36.88 -10.73 22.75
C LYS A 211 -38.38 -10.47 22.78
N GLU A 212 -38.93 -9.83 21.74
CA GLU A 212 -40.37 -9.57 21.60
C GLU A 212 -41.17 -10.87 21.50
N GLU A 213 -40.69 -11.86 20.73
CA GLU A 213 -41.33 -13.17 20.64
C GLU A 213 -41.34 -13.91 21.98
N GLN A 214 -40.22 -13.86 22.72
CA GLN A 214 -40.14 -14.45 24.06
C GLN A 214 -41.05 -13.74 25.06
N GLU A 215 -41.18 -12.42 24.98
CA GLU A 215 -42.08 -11.64 25.82
C GLU A 215 -43.55 -11.95 25.50
N ALA A 216 -43.91 -12.05 24.22
CA ALA A 216 -45.24 -12.48 23.79
C ALA A 216 -45.59 -13.88 24.31
N LYS A 217 -44.66 -14.84 24.18
CA LYS A 217 -44.83 -16.20 24.73
C LYS A 217 -45.00 -16.21 26.26
N ARG A 218 -44.27 -15.35 26.98
CA ARG A 218 -44.41 -15.20 28.44
C ARG A 218 -45.76 -14.57 28.82
N ALA A 219 -46.21 -13.56 28.07
CA ALA A 219 -47.49 -12.93 28.28
C ALA A 219 -48.66 -13.91 28.03
N GLU A 220 -48.59 -14.70 26.95
CA GLU A 220 -49.57 -15.73 26.64
C GLU A 220 -49.62 -16.82 27.74
N ALA A 221 -48.45 -17.32 28.17
CA ALA A 221 -48.37 -18.30 29.26
C ALA A 221 -48.92 -17.74 30.60
N ALA A 222 -48.67 -16.47 30.90
CA ALA A 222 -49.21 -15.81 32.08
C ALA A 222 -50.74 -15.66 32.02
N ALA A 223 -51.29 -15.27 30.87
CA ALA A 223 -52.74 -15.18 30.66
C ALA A 223 -53.43 -16.55 30.78
N ALA A 224 -52.85 -17.59 30.16
CA ALA A 224 -53.36 -18.96 30.28
C ALA A 224 -53.32 -19.47 31.74
N ALA A 225 -52.31 -19.08 32.52
CA ALA A 225 -52.22 -19.42 33.93
C ALA A 225 -53.27 -18.69 34.78
N GLN A 226 -53.61 -17.43 34.45
CA GLN A 226 -54.67 -16.68 35.12
C GLN A 226 -56.05 -17.31 34.86
N LEU A 227 -56.37 -17.65 33.61
CA LEU A 227 -57.63 -18.32 33.27
C LEU A 227 -57.80 -19.64 34.04
N LYS A 228 -56.74 -20.46 34.13
CA LYS A 228 -56.77 -21.71 34.91
C LYS A 228 -57.00 -21.46 36.40
N LYS A 229 -56.46 -20.38 36.97
CA LYS A 229 -56.69 -20.01 38.38
C LYS A 229 -58.12 -19.57 38.62
N GLU A 230 -58.70 -18.79 37.71
CA GLU A 230 -60.10 -18.36 37.79
C GLU A 230 -61.06 -19.54 37.67
N GLU A 231 -60.85 -20.44 36.71
CA GLU A 231 -61.65 -21.66 36.55
C GLU A 231 -61.58 -22.54 37.80
N ALA A 232 -60.38 -22.75 38.36
CA ALA A 232 -60.21 -23.50 39.60
C ALA A 232 -60.89 -22.82 40.81
N ALA A 233 -60.87 -21.49 40.88
CA ALA A 233 -61.56 -20.74 41.93
C ALA A 233 -63.08 -20.86 41.81
N GLN A 234 -63.63 -20.79 40.58
CA GLN A 234 -65.04 -21.00 40.31
C GLN A 234 -65.47 -22.43 40.66
N ALA A 235 -64.69 -23.44 40.27
CA ALA A 235 -64.97 -24.84 40.60
C ALA A 235 -64.94 -25.10 42.13
N LYS A 236 -64.06 -24.43 42.86
CA LYS A 236 -64.06 -24.47 44.33
C LYS A 236 -65.30 -23.80 44.91
N ALA A 237 -65.71 -22.67 44.37
CA ALA A 237 -66.91 -21.95 44.80
C ALA A 237 -68.20 -22.75 44.56
N THR A 238 -68.32 -23.43 43.41
CA THR A 238 -69.48 -24.30 43.11
C THR A 238 -69.52 -25.51 44.03
N LYS A 239 -68.39 -26.18 44.26
CA LYS A 239 -68.30 -27.29 45.24
C LYS A 239 -68.68 -26.86 46.65
N ALA A 240 -68.21 -25.69 47.09
CA ALA A 240 -68.57 -25.15 48.41
C ALA A 240 -70.07 -24.81 48.53
N LYS A 241 -70.71 -24.34 47.46
CA LYS A 241 -72.16 -24.13 47.41
C LYS A 241 -72.93 -25.45 47.47
N ALA A 242 -72.51 -26.45 46.70
CA ALA A 242 -73.12 -27.78 46.71
C ALA A 242 -73.06 -28.42 48.11
N SER A 243 -71.89 -28.38 48.77
CA SER A 243 -71.75 -28.93 50.13
C SER A 243 -72.62 -28.19 51.16
N LYS A 244 -72.80 -26.86 51.02
CA LYS A 244 -73.71 -26.10 51.88
C LYS A 244 -75.17 -26.49 51.65
N ALA A 245 -75.59 -26.67 50.39
CA ALA A 245 -76.93 -27.12 50.06
C ALA A 245 -77.21 -28.52 50.66
N GLU A 246 -76.26 -29.46 50.54
CA GLU A 246 -76.38 -30.78 51.17
C GLU A 246 -76.50 -30.69 52.70
N GLN A 247 -75.75 -29.80 53.35
CA GLN A 247 -75.87 -29.57 54.80
C GLN A 247 -77.24 -28.99 55.17
N THR A 248 -77.81 -28.10 54.37
CA THR A 248 -79.15 -27.56 54.61
C THR A 248 -80.24 -28.63 54.45
N VAL A 249 -80.10 -29.52 53.47
CA VAL A 249 -81.03 -30.66 53.28
C VAL A 249 -80.94 -31.63 54.45
N LYS A 250 -79.74 -31.95 54.94
CA LYS A 250 -79.56 -32.83 56.12
C LYS A 250 -80.10 -32.23 57.42
N LYS A 251 -80.17 -30.90 57.53
CA LYS A 251 -80.68 -30.20 58.72
C LYS A 251 -82.20 -29.96 58.68
N ALA A 252 -82.84 -30.12 57.52
CA ALA A 252 -84.30 -30.09 57.40
C ALA A 252 -84.91 -31.39 57.96
N LYS A 253 -85.75 -31.26 59.00
CA LYS A 253 -86.48 -32.37 59.63
C LYS A 253 -87.37 -33.07 58.60
N PRO A 254 -87.33 -34.40 58.45
CA PRO A 254 -88.18 -35.11 57.50
C PRO A 254 -89.65 -34.92 57.92
N GLY A 255 -90.43 -34.22 57.08
CA GLY A 255 -91.88 -34.02 57.32
C GLY A 255 -92.46 -32.65 56.96
N ALA A 256 -91.67 -31.67 56.51
CA ALA A 256 -92.21 -30.38 56.06
C ALA A 256 -92.56 -30.42 54.57
N SER A 257 -93.86 -30.41 54.26
CA SER A 257 -94.45 -30.32 52.92
C SER A 257 -94.03 -29.02 52.22
N ILE A 258 -93.36 -29.16 51.08
CA ILE A 258 -92.95 -28.04 50.21
C ILE A 258 -94.07 -27.80 49.20
N SER A 259 -94.75 -26.66 49.33
CA SER A 259 -95.80 -26.21 48.41
C SER A 259 -95.24 -25.96 47.01
N LEU A 260 -95.68 -26.79 46.05
CA LEU A 260 -95.31 -26.79 44.63
C LEU A 260 -96.16 -25.82 43.77
N PHE A 261 -96.86 -24.86 44.38
CA PHE A 261 -97.75 -23.93 43.66
C PHE A 261 -97.38 -22.49 44.03
N GLY A 262 -96.63 -21.84 43.13
CA GLY A 262 -96.21 -20.44 43.24
C GLY A 262 -95.79 -19.90 41.88
N PHE A 263 -96.55 -20.26 40.84
CA PHE A 263 -96.42 -19.77 39.47
C PHE A 263 -97.36 -18.55 39.33
N GLY A 264 -96.82 -17.34 39.17
CA GLY A 264 -97.66 -16.15 38.91
C GLY A 264 -96.98 -14.79 39.11
N GLN A 265 -96.46 -14.24 38.01
CA GLN A 265 -96.81 -12.92 37.45
C GLN A 265 -96.60 -11.63 38.30
N LYS A 266 -95.66 -10.76 37.88
CA LYS A 266 -95.92 -9.32 37.66
C LYS A 266 -94.83 -8.56 36.87
N ASP A 267 -95.23 -8.14 35.69
CA ASP A 267 -94.98 -6.92 34.88
C ASP A 267 -93.85 -5.93 35.23
N SER A 268 -93.13 -5.48 34.18
CA SER A 268 -93.11 -4.11 33.62
C SER A 268 -91.74 -3.47 33.30
N ASP A 269 -91.63 -3.11 32.01
CA ASP A 269 -91.02 -1.92 31.41
C ASP A 269 -89.50 -1.71 31.27
N GLY A 270 -89.13 -1.29 30.05
CA GLY A 270 -87.95 -0.46 29.77
C GLY A 270 -86.75 -1.15 29.12
N GLY A 271 -86.49 -0.83 27.84
CA GLY A 271 -85.11 -0.83 27.32
C GLY A 271 -84.93 -1.46 25.95
N SER A 272 -85.04 -0.62 24.93
CA SER A 272 -84.79 -0.89 23.54
C SER A 272 -83.30 -1.12 23.21
N ASN A 273 -83.08 -1.92 22.16
CA ASN A 273 -81.99 -1.79 21.19
C ASN A 273 -80.59 -2.35 21.54
N GLU A 274 -80.39 -3.67 21.43
CA GLU A 274 -79.04 -4.27 21.53
C GLU A 274 -78.80 -5.47 20.59
N SER A 275 -79.33 -5.43 19.36
CA SER A 275 -79.07 -6.48 18.34
C SER A 275 -78.21 -6.02 17.15
N SER A 276 -77.76 -4.76 17.10
CA SER A 276 -76.89 -4.24 16.03
C SER A 276 -75.38 -4.23 16.35
N SER A 277 -74.99 -4.39 17.62
CA SER A 277 -73.58 -4.25 18.04
C SER A 277 -72.71 -5.49 17.75
N ALA A 278 -73.29 -6.68 17.60
CA ALA A 278 -72.55 -7.90 17.29
C ALA A 278 -72.10 -7.96 15.81
N LYS A 279 -72.91 -7.45 14.88
CA LYS A 279 -72.60 -7.46 13.44
C LYS A 279 -71.66 -6.32 13.05
N GLN A 280 -71.71 -5.17 13.74
CA GLN A 280 -70.75 -4.08 13.57
C GLN A 280 -69.37 -4.39 14.16
N LYS A 281 -69.27 -5.12 15.29
CA LYS A 281 -67.98 -5.55 15.84
C LYS A 281 -67.28 -6.57 14.94
N ALA A 282 -68.01 -7.48 14.29
CA ALA A 282 -67.44 -8.42 13.32
C ALA A 282 -66.89 -7.74 12.05
N ALA A 283 -67.55 -6.67 11.58
CA ALA A 283 -67.07 -5.87 10.45
C ALA A 283 -65.84 -5.01 10.80
N GLN A 284 -65.78 -4.45 12.02
CA GLN A 284 -64.62 -3.67 12.48
C GLN A 284 -63.37 -4.51 12.71
N VAL A 285 -63.50 -5.77 13.14
CA VAL A 285 -62.36 -6.68 13.30
C VAL A 285 -61.79 -7.08 11.93
N LYS A 286 -62.64 -7.35 10.93
CA LYS A 286 -62.16 -7.63 9.55
C LYS A 286 -61.50 -6.41 8.89
N ALA A 287 -62.02 -5.20 9.09
CA ALA A 287 -61.40 -3.98 8.55
C ALA A 287 -60.03 -3.67 9.19
N LYS A 288 -59.86 -3.96 10.50
CA LYS A 288 -58.57 -3.79 11.18
C LYS A 288 -57.54 -4.85 10.78
N GLN A 289 -57.94 -6.08 10.48
CA GLN A 289 -57.03 -7.11 9.97
C GLN A 289 -56.50 -6.78 8.57
N VAL A 290 -57.36 -6.32 7.65
CA VAL A 290 -56.92 -5.91 6.29
C VAL A 290 -55.99 -4.68 6.33
N ALA A 291 -56.20 -3.74 7.25
CA ALA A 291 -55.31 -2.59 7.45
C ALA A 291 -53.97 -2.96 8.12
N GLN A 292 -53.92 -4.05 8.89
CA GLN A 292 -52.66 -4.58 9.44
C GLN A 292 -51.87 -5.36 8.39
N GLU A 293 -52.55 -6.08 7.50
CA GLU A 293 -51.93 -6.82 6.39
C GLU A 293 -51.33 -5.85 5.34
N LEU A 294 -51.99 -4.73 5.06
CA LEU A 294 -51.45 -3.66 4.20
C LEU A 294 -50.27 -2.89 4.81
N LYS A 295 -50.06 -2.94 6.14
CA LYS A 295 -48.88 -2.36 6.80
C LYS A 295 -47.69 -3.32 6.87
N GLN A 296 -47.92 -4.62 6.69
CA GLN A 296 -46.85 -5.63 6.58
C GLN A 296 -46.39 -5.86 5.14
N ALA A 297 -47.15 -5.38 4.14
CA ALA A 297 -46.67 -5.27 2.78
C ALA A 297 -45.60 -4.15 2.70
N LYS A 298 -44.32 -4.55 2.62
CA LYS A 298 -43.19 -3.64 2.41
C LYS A 298 -43.41 -2.83 1.12
N PRO A 299 -43.51 -1.48 1.16
CA PRO A 299 -43.51 -0.67 -0.04
C PRO A 299 -42.12 -0.78 -0.67
N GLY A 300 -42.04 -1.46 -1.83
CA GLY A 300 -40.78 -1.62 -2.56
C GLY A 300 -40.45 -3.01 -3.07
N MET A 301 -41.32 -4.01 -2.90
CA MET A 301 -41.15 -5.28 -3.63
C MET A 301 -41.54 -5.08 -5.09
N THR A 302 -40.59 -4.56 -5.87
CA THR A 302 -40.63 -4.56 -7.32
C THR A 302 -40.87 -5.99 -7.79
N ILE A 303 -42.02 -6.21 -8.43
CA ILE A 303 -42.31 -7.43 -9.17
C ILE A 303 -41.34 -7.44 -10.34
N SER A 304 -40.23 -8.18 -10.21
CA SER A 304 -39.35 -8.51 -11.33
C SER A 304 -40.09 -9.44 -12.28
N LEU A 305 -40.92 -8.85 -13.14
CA LEU A 305 -41.55 -9.51 -14.29
C LEU A 305 -40.57 -9.56 -15.48
N PHE A 306 -39.32 -9.98 -15.22
CA PHE A 306 -38.34 -10.20 -16.28
C PHE A 306 -37.29 -11.21 -15.80
N GLY A 307 -37.55 -12.47 -16.09
CA GLY A 307 -36.67 -13.59 -15.78
C GLY A 307 -36.98 -14.80 -16.65
N LEU A 308 -37.48 -14.56 -17.87
CA LEU A 308 -37.60 -15.57 -18.92
C LEU A 308 -36.36 -15.41 -19.80
N GLY A 309 -35.26 -16.07 -19.46
CA GLY A 309 -34.06 -15.96 -20.27
C GLY A 309 -32.82 -16.61 -19.68
N GLN A 310 -32.53 -17.80 -20.21
CA GLN A 310 -31.19 -18.40 -20.29
C GLN A 310 -30.61 -19.03 -19.02
N LYS A 311 -30.77 -20.35 -18.92
CA LYS A 311 -29.61 -21.25 -18.79
C LYS A 311 -29.95 -22.68 -19.15
N ALA A 312 -29.37 -23.18 -20.24
CA ALA A 312 -28.89 -24.55 -20.36
C ALA A 312 -27.98 -24.61 -21.59
N SER A 313 -26.68 -24.47 -21.38
CA SER A 313 -25.67 -25.08 -22.23
C SER A 313 -24.86 -26.02 -21.33
N ASP A 314 -24.96 -27.29 -21.70
CA ASP A 314 -24.33 -28.50 -21.18
C ASP A 314 -22.85 -28.29 -20.87
N SER A 315 -22.39 -28.60 -19.66
CA SER A 315 -21.78 -29.88 -19.27
C SER A 315 -20.76 -30.41 -20.28
N ASP A 316 -19.48 -30.25 -19.94
CA ASP A 316 -18.54 -31.35 -20.11
C ASP A 316 -17.52 -31.39 -18.96
N THR A 317 -17.65 -32.48 -18.24
CA THR A 317 -16.73 -33.09 -17.29
C THR A 317 -15.42 -33.52 -17.97
N SER A 318 -14.27 -33.37 -17.30
CA SER A 318 -13.42 -34.53 -16.95
C SER A 318 -12.13 -34.14 -16.19
N SER A 319 -11.81 -34.98 -15.19
CA SER A 319 -10.46 -35.45 -14.79
C SER A 319 -9.47 -34.42 -14.19
N ALA A 320 -8.80 -34.60 -13.05
CA ALA A 320 -8.64 -35.64 -12.04
C ALA A 320 -7.89 -35.01 -10.83
N PRO A 321 -7.87 -35.65 -9.64
CA PRO A 321 -7.22 -35.12 -8.43
C PRO A 321 -5.80 -35.68 -8.24
N SER A 322 -4.86 -34.84 -7.78
CA SER A 322 -3.58 -35.32 -7.25
C SER A 322 -3.07 -34.39 -6.14
N SER A 323 -3.02 -34.96 -4.94
CA SER A 323 -2.43 -34.43 -3.72
C SER A 323 -0.90 -34.42 -3.79
N ALA A 324 -0.29 -33.27 -3.48
CA ALA A 324 1.15 -33.18 -3.23
C ALA A 324 1.48 -32.14 -2.14
N THR A 325 1.40 -32.59 -0.91
CA THR A 325 2.13 -32.07 0.24
C THR A 325 3.64 -32.28 0.02
N LYS A 326 4.47 -31.21 -0.02
CA LYS A 326 5.85 -31.28 0.51
C LYS A 326 6.55 -29.91 0.62
N LYS A 327 7.02 -29.68 1.85
CA LYS A 327 8.33 -29.13 2.26
C LYS A 327 8.64 -27.66 1.98
N LYS A 328 8.28 -26.88 3.01
CA LYS A 328 9.01 -25.75 3.59
C LYS A 328 10.53 -26.06 3.67
N ALA A 329 11.32 -25.42 2.80
CA ALA A 329 12.78 -25.48 2.86
C ALA A 329 13.27 -24.58 4.01
N GLY A 330 14.01 -25.20 4.93
CA GLY A 330 14.65 -24.56 6.06
C GLY A 330 15.81 -23.69 5.63
N LYS A 331 15.85 -22.50 6.22
CA LYS A 331 16.93 -21.52 6.19
C LYS A 331 18.13 -22.10 6.94
N VAL A 332 19.14 -22.56 6.21
CA VAL A 332 20.46 -22.91 6.77
C VAL A 332 21.24 -21.62 7.01
N LEU A 333 21.40 -21.25 8.28
CA LEU A 333 22.44 -20.32 8.73
C LEU A 333 23.78 -21.05 8.59
N SER A 334 24.63 -20.64 7.65
CA SER A 334 26.04 -20.98 7.65
C SER A 334 26.78 -20.06 8.62
N THR A 335 26.98 -20.54 9.84
CA THR A 335 27.93 -19.98 10.79
C THR A 335 29.34 -20.43 10.39
N ALA A 336 30.14 -19.51 9.86
CA ALA A 336 31.58 -19.73 9.62
C ALA A 336 32.35 -19.60 10.95
N PRO A 337 33.17 -20.59 11.35
CA PRO A 337 34.09 -20.44 12.47
C PRO A 337 35.34 -19.64 12.06
N ARG A 338 35.69 -18.67 12.91
CA ARG A 338 36.96 -17.94 12.88
C ARG A 338 38.13 -18.91 13.04
N GLY A 339 39.05 -18.89 12.09
CA GLY A 339 40.36 -19.52 12.21
C GLY A 339 41.46 -18.48 11.93
N ILE A 340 42.13 -18.05 13.00
CA ILE A 340 43.51 -17.54 13.06
C ILE A 340 44.06 -18.22 14.34
N PRO A 341 45.13 -19.04 14.32
CA PRO A 341 46.52 -18.63 14.07
C PRO A 341 47.30 -19.66 13.19
N THR A 342 48.48 -19.41 12.64
CA THR A 342 49.73 -18.79 13.11
C THR A 342 50.48 -18.15 11.95
#